data_AF-A0A923YV85-F1
#
_entry.id   AF-A0A923YV85-F1
#
_cell.length_a   1.000
_cell.length_b   1.000
_cell.length_c   1.000
_cell.angle_alpha   90.00
_cell.angle_beta   90.00
_cell.angle_gamma   90.00
#
_symmetry.space_group_name_H-M   'P 1'
#
loop_
_entity.id
_entity.type
_entity.pdbx_description
1 polymer ?
#
loop_
_entity_poly.entity_id
_entity_poly.type
_entity_poly.pdbx_seq_one_letter_code
_entity_poly.pdbx_strand_id
1 'polypeptide(L)'
;LFVEDHARAIDVIFHNGKIGETYNIGGHNEWTNIDLVKVICKQMNEKLGRGIGESEKLITYVTDRAGHDLRYAIDASKLKNELGWVPSLQFEEGISKTIDWYLNNNKWLSDVTSGSYKNYYAEMYE
;
A
#
# COMPACT_ATOMS: atom_id res chain seq x y z
N LEU A 1 1.86 -3.13 -4.29
CA LEU A 1 2.25 -2.50 -5.56
C LEU A 1 2.21 -0.99 -5.37
N PHE A 2 3.27 -0.26 -5.69
CA PHE A 2 3.29 1.19 -5.55
C PHE A 2 2.40 1.85 -6.61
N VAL A 3 1.69 2.93 -6.26
CA VAL A 3 0.62 3.48 -7.12
C VAL A 3 1.15 4.01 -8.45
N GLU A 4 2.34 4.62 -8.47
CA GLU A 4 2.96 5.11 -9.70
C GLU A 4 3.41 3.96 -10.62
N ASP A 5 3.83 2.83 -10.05
CA ASP A 5 4.13 1.62 -10.82
C ASP A 5 2.87 1.03 -11.44
N HIS A 6 1.75 1.06 -10.72
CA HIS A 6 0.46 0.66 -11.29
C HIS A 6 0.03 1.58 -12.44
N ALA A 7 0.15 2.90 -12.29
CA ALA A 7 -0.17 3.85 -13.34
C ALA A 7 0.71 3.63 -14.60
N ARG A 8 2.02 3.43 -14.41
CA ARG A 8 2.95 3.04 -15.49
C ARG A 8 2.54 1.73 -16.17
N ALA A 9 2.08 0.74 -15.43
CA ALA A 9 1.61 -0.52 -16.00
C ALA A 9 0.39 -0.31 -16.89
N ILE A 10 -0.59 0.47 -16.41
CA ILE A 10 -1.79 0.82 -17.17
C ILE A 10 -1.40 1.56 -18.45
N ASP A 11 -0.48 2.52 -18.37
CA ASP A 11 0.02 3.27 -19.53
C ASP A 11 0.70 2.36 -20.56
N VAL A 12 1.55 1.42 -20.11
CA VAL A 12 2.20 0.43 -20.98
C VAL A 12 1.18 -0.48 -21.65
N ILE A 13 0.19 -0.99 -20.91
CA ILE A 13 -0.87 -1.86 -21.44
C ILE A 13 -1.76 -1.10 -22.41
N PHE A 14 -2.09 0.15 -22.12
CA PHE A 14 -2.92 0.98 -22.99
C PHE A 14 -2.26 1.18 -24.37
N HIS A 15 -0.96 1.47 -24.40
CA HIS A 15 -0.25 1.76 -25.65
C HIS A 15 0.23 0.51 -26.39
N ASN A 16 0.62 -0.55 -25.68
CA ASN A 16 1.33 -1.70 -26.27
C ASN A 16 0.61 -3.04 -26.04
N GLY A 17 -0.46 -3.06 -25.25
CA GLY A 17 -1.25 -4.26 -24.98
C GLY A 17 -1.99 -4.74 -26.21
N LYS A 18 -2.17 -6.06 -26.31
CA LYS A 18 -2.95 -6.66 -27.39
C LYS A 18 -4.44 -6.53 -27.10
N ILE A 19 -5.22 -6.16 -28.11
CA ILE A 19 -6.68 -6.08 -28.01
C ILE A 19 -7.24 -7.47 -27.65
N GLY A 20 -8.14 -7.50 -26.67
CA GLY A 20 -8.78 -8.73 -26.19
C GLY A 20 -7.98 -9.50 -25.14
N GLU A 21 -6.76 -9.06 -24.81
CA GLU A 21 -5.94 -9.70 -23.78
C GLU A 21 -6.15 -9.08 -22.38
N THR A 22 -6.00 -9.94 -21.36
CA THR A 22 -5.96 -9.53 -19.95
C THR A 22 -4.53 -9.61 -19.43
N TYR A 23 -4.11 -8.59 -18.66
CA TYR A 23 -2.80 -8.53 -18.01
C TYR A 23 -2.97 -8.32 -16.51
N ASN A 24 -2.44 -9.25 -15.72
CA ASN A 24 -2.30 -9.06 -14.27
C ASN A 24 -1.17 -8.05 -13.98
N ILE A 25 -1.43 -7.12 -13.06
CA ILE A 25 -0.45 -6.13 -12.60
C ILE A 25 -0.15 -6.42 -11.13
N GLY A 26 1.12 -6.70 -10.82
CA GLY A 26 1.54 -7.11 -9.48
C GLY A 26 2.99 -6.68 -9.19
N GLY A 27 3.31 -6.54 -7.90
CA GLY A 27 4.64 -6.09 -7.46
C GLY A 27 5.57 -7.22 -7.00
N HIS A 28 5.13 -8.48 -7.02
CA HIS A 28 5.84 -9.63 -6.42
C HIS A 28 6.22 -9.44 -4.94
N ASN A 29 5.37 -8.77 -4.17
CA ASN A 29 5.61 -8.40 -2.78
C ASN A 29 4.49 -8.96 -1.89
N GLU A 30 4.65 -10.19 -1.42
CA GLU A 30 3.72 -10.82 -0.46
C GLU A 30 4.16 -10.48 0.97
N TRP A 31 3.25 -9.91 1.75
CA TRP A 31 3.47 -9.53 3.15
C TRP A 31 2.27 -9.92 3.98
N THR A 32 2.51 -10.33 5.22
CA THR A 32 1.42 -10.39 6.21
C THR A 32 1.09 -8.97 6.67
N ASN A 33 -0.17 -8.73 7.05
CA ASN A 33 -0.59 -7.42 7.54
C ASN A 33 0.24 -6.96 8.76
N ILE A 34 0.57 -7.88 9.67
CA ILE A 34 1.31 -7.55 10.88
C ILE A 34 2.77 -7.18 10.60
N ASP A 35 3.43 -7.86 9.66
CA ASP A 35 4.81 -7.53 9.29
C ASP A 35 4.88 -6.18 8.57
N LEU A 36 3.89 -5.88 7.72
CA LEU A 36 3.73 -4.56 7.11
C LEU A 36 3.58 -3.46 8.16
N VAL A 37 2.67 -3.63 9.12
CA VAL A 37 2.46 -2.64 10.19
C VAL A 37 3.75 -2.41 11.00
N LYS A 38 4.52 -3.45 11.31
CA LYS A 38 5.82 -3.31 11.99
C LYS A 38 6.83 -2.49 11.18
N VAL A 39 6.92 -2.70 9.85
CA VAL A 39 7.77 -1.88 8.98
C VAL A 39 7.37 -0.41 9.05
N ILE A 40 6.06 -0.13 9.00
CA ILE A 40 5.53 1.23 9.12
C ILE A 40 5.89 1.82 10.49
N CYS A 41 5.67 1.11 11.59
CA CYS A 41 6.01 1.58 12.94
C CYS A 41 7.50 1.91 13.08
N LYS A 42 8.39 1.05 12.54
CA LYS A 42 9.84 1.30 12.55
C LYS A 42 10.19 2.58 11.79
N GLN A 43 9.67 2.75 10.58
CA GLN A 43 9.94 3.94 9.76
C GLN A 43 9.35 5.22 10.39
N MET A 44 8.18 5.12 11.02
CA MET A 44 7.58 6.25 11.77
C MET A 44 8.43 6.64 12.97
N ASN A 45 9.00 5.68 13.70
CA ASN A 45 9.90 6.01 14.81
C ASN A 45 11.13 6.78 14.32
N GLU A 46 11.75 6.32 13.24
CA GLU A 46 12.91 7.00 12.64
C GLU A 46 12.56 8.41 12.15
N LYS A 47 11.51 8.55 11.33
CA LYS A 47 11.13 9.83 10.70
C LYS A 47 10.61 10.87 11.70
N LEU A 48 10.04 10.44 12.83
CA LEU A 48 9.52 11.33 13.88
C LEU A 48 10.45 11.46 15.10
N GLY A 49 11.61 10.81 15.09
CA GLY A 49 12.56 10.84 16.21
C GLY A 49 12.04 10.20 17.50
N ARG A 50 11.20 9.17 17.39
CA ARG A 50 10.66 8.41 18.54
C ARG A 50 11.60 7.28 18.96
N GLY A 51 11.38 6.76 20.16
CA GLY A 51 12.13 5.60 20.65
C GLY A 51 11.90 4.34 19.80
N ILE A 52 12.91 3.48 19.71
CA ILE A 52 12.76 2.16 19.06
C ILE A 52 11.63 1.38 19.73
N GLY A 53 10.72 0.83 18.92
CA GLY A 53 9.56 0.08 19.38
C GLY A 53 8.44 0.91 20.00
N GLU A 54 8.55 2.24 20.02
CA GLU A 54 7.51 3.09 20.61
C GLU A 54 6.18 3.01 19.84
N SER A 55 6.21 3.19 18.52
CA SER A 55 5.01 3.09 17.68
C SER A 55 4.41 1.67 17.63
N GLU A 56 5.20 0.62 17.86
CA GLU A 56 4.70 -0.78 17.87
C GLU A 56 3.79 -1.06 19.06
N LYS A 57 3.93 -0.30 20.16
CA LYS A 57 3.03 -0.38 21.34
C LYS A 57 1.61 0.07 21.04
N LEU A 58 1.37 0.74 19.92
CA LEU A 58 0.06 1.19 19.47
C LEU A 58 -0.73 0.09 18.74
N ILE A 59 -0.08 -1.04 18.43
CA ILE A 59 -0.74 -2.16 17.75
C ILE A 59 -1.77 -2.77 18.68
N THR A 60 -3.02 -2.80 18.22
CA THR A 60 -4.15 -3.44 18.92
C THR A 60 -4.76 -4.48 18.00
N TYR A 61 -4.96 -5.70 18.51
CA TYR A 61 -5.69 -6.74 17.78
C TYR A 61 -7.18 -6.55 17.99
N VAL A 62 -7.92 -6.56 16.89
CA VAL A 62 -9.38 -6.39 16.85
C VAL A 62 -10.03 -7.64 16.25
N THR A 63 -11.35 -7.72 16.36
CA THR A 63 -12.13 -8.79 15.73
C THR A 63 -11.87 -8.84 14.23
N ASP A 64 -11.71 -10.05 13.69
CA ASP A 64 -11.44 -10.25 12.27
C ASP A 64 -12.67 -9.91 11.40
N ARG A 65 -12.42 -9.56 10.13
CA ARG A 65 -13.48 -9.26 9.17
C ARG A 65 -14.20 -10.54 8.74
N ALA A 66 -15.52 -10.54 8.76
CA ALA A 66 -16.29 -11.67 8.22
C ALA A 66 -15.96 -11.88 6.73
N GLY A 67 -15.59 -13.12 6.35
CA GLY A 67 -15.18 -13.44 4.98
C GLY A 67 -13.80 -12.92 4.58
N HIS A 68 -12.86 -12.78 5.52
CA HIS A 68 -11.50 -12.34 5.23
C HIS A 68 -10.72 -13.37 4.40
N ASP A 69 -10.51 -13.08 3.11
CA ASP A 69 -9.54 -13.79 2.30
C ASP A 69 -8.13 -13.63 2.88
N LEU A 70 -7.48 -14.75 3.19
CA LEU A 70 -6.23 -14.77 3.96
C LEU A 70 -4.98 -14.44 3.13
N ARG A 71 -5.04 -14.61 1.81
CA ARG A 71 -3.88 -14.45 0.93
C ARG A 71 -4.29 -14.03 -0.47
N TYR A 72 -3.66 -12.96 -0.93
CA TYR A 72 -3.64 -12.58 -2.34
C TYR A 72 -2.21 -12.58 -2.85
N ALA A 73 -2.01 -13.21 -4.00
CA ALA A 73 -0.74 -13.22 -4.71
C ALA A 73 -1.02 -13.11 -6.21
N ILE A 74 -0.32 -12.20 -6.88
CA ILE A 74 -0.50 -11.92 -8.29
C ILE A 74 0.72 -12.39 -9.07
N ASP A 75 0.48 -13.25 -10.07
CA ASP A 75 1.46 -13.56 -11.11
C ASP A 75 1.32 -12.55 -12.26
N ALA A 76 2.33 -11.68 -12.38
CA ALA A 76 2.45 -10.67 -13.42
C ALA A 76 3.43 -11.08 -14.55
N SER A 77 3.79 -12.36 -14.64
CA SER A 77 4.77 -12.85 -15.62
C SER A 77 4.38 -12.56 -17.06
N LYS A 78 3.08 -12.59 -17.40
CA LYS A 78 2.61 -12.25 -18.74
C LYS A 78 2.95 -10.81 -19.13
N LEU A 79 2.65 -9.86 -18.24
CA LEU A 79 2.91 -8.44 -18.46
C LEU A 79 4.41 -8.17 -18.61
N LYS A 80 5.23 -8.82 -17.78
CA LYS A 80 6.70 -8.76 -17.89
C LYS A 80 7.21 -9.34 -19.20
N ASN A 81 6.77 -10.54 -19.57
CA ASN A 81 7.30 -11.26 -20.72
C ASN A 81 6.86 -10.65 -22.04
N GLU A 82 5.62 -10.15 -22.13
CA GLU A 82 5.09 -9.58 -23.37
C GLU A 82 5.38 -8.09 -23.54
N LEU A 83 5.30 -7.30 -22.47
CA LEU A 83 5.42 -5.84 -22.54
C LEU A 83 6.65 -5.29 -21.80
N GLY A 84 7.51 -6.15 -21.24
CA GLY A 84 8.74 -5.74 -20.57
C GLY A 84 8.53 -4.98 -19.25
N TRP A 85 7.30 -4.87 -18.76
CA TRP A 85 7.01 -4.08 -17.58
C TRP A 85 7.41 -4.83 -16.29
N VAL A 86 8.07 -4.10 -15.39
CA VAL A 86 8.40 -4.53 -14.03
C VAL A 86 8.19 -3.35 -13.07
N PRO A 87 7.84 -3.60 -11.80
CA PRO A 87 7.81 -2.55 -10.78
C PRO A 87 9.19 -1.92 -10.62
N SER A 88 9.23 -0.63 -10.31
CA SER A 88 10.48 0.15 -10.20
C SER A 88 11.05 0.18 -8.79
N LEU A 89 10.24 -0.12 -7.77
CA LEU A 89 10.63 0.00 -6.36
C LEU A 89 10.50 -1.32 -5.61
N GLN A 90 11.39 -1.52 -4.64
CA GLN A 90 11.18 -2.50 -3.58
C GLN A 90 10.08 -2.02 -2.63
N PHE A 91 9.49 -2.95 -1.90
CA PHE A 91 8.31 -2.65 -1.07
C PHE A 91 8.61 -1.62 0.02
N GLU A 92 9.70 -1.80 0.77
CA GLU A 92 10.10 -0.93 1.87
C GLU A 92 10.43 0.50 1.41
N GLU A 93 10.97 0.65 0.20
CA GLU A 93 11.22 1.94 -0.43
C GLU A 93 9.91 2.66 -0.74
N GLY A 94 8.94 1.93 -1.29
CA GLY A 94 7.59 2.45 -1.56
C GLY A 94 6.87 2.89 -0.29
N ILE A 95 6.98 2.13 0.81
CA ILE A 95 6.40 2.51 2.10
C ILE A 95 7.08 3.76 2.67
N SER A 96 8.41 3.85 2.61
CA SER A 96 9.14 5.04 3.08
C SER A 96 8.69 6.31 2.34
N LYS A 97 8.60 6.24 1.00
CA LYS A 97 8.09 7.34 0.17
C LYS A 97 6.64 7.69 0.50
N THR A 98 5.81 6.68 0.78
CA THR A 98 4.41 6.90 1.15
C THR A 98 4.32 7.65 2.47
N ILE A 99 5.08 7.26 3.49
CA ILE A 99 5.10 7.94 4.78
C ILE A 99 5.56 9.40 4.61
N ASP A 100 6.64 9.64 3.85
CA ASP A 100 7.12 10.99 3.59
C ASP A 100 6.06 11.84 2.87
N TRP A 101 5.32 11.24 1.93
CA TRP A 101 4.22 11.93 1.26
C TRP A 101 3.15 12.36 2.27
N TYR A 102 2.71 11.48 3.17
CA TYR A 102 1.71 11.85 4.18
C TYR A 102 2.20 12.95 5.13
N LEU A 103 3.45 12.86 5.62
CA LEU A 103 4.04 13.87 6.51
C LEU A 103 4.15 15.26 5.85
N ASN A 104 4.38 15.29 4.54
CA ASN A 104 4.51 16.54 3.78
C ASN A 104 3.17 17.10 3.26
N ASN A 105 2.07 16.34 3.34
CA ASN A 105 0.77 16.69 2.76
C ASN A 105 -0.35 16.84 3.81
N ASN A 106 -0.04 17.46 4.96
CA ASN A 106 -0.98 17.64 6.08
C ASN A 106 -2.30 18.34 5.68
N LYS A 107 -2.25 19.31 4.76
CA LYS A 107 -3.47 19.96 4.27
C LYS A 107 -4.39 18.96 3.58
N TRP A 108 -3.86 18.19 2.64
CA TRP A 108 -4.63 17.16 1.93
C TRP A 108 -5.21 16.15 2.92
N LEU A 109 -4.39 15.69 3.88
CA LEU A 109 -4.84 14.75 4.90
C LEU A 109 -6.00 15.31 5.73
N SER A 110 -5.91 16.57 6.18
CA SER A 110 -6.98 17.23 6.92
C SER A 110 -8.26 17.34 6.11
N ASP A 111 -8.15 17.67 4.82
CA ASP A 111 -9.31 17.85 3.95
C ASP A 111 -10.08 16.52 3.76
N VAL A 112 -9.37 15.39 3.64
CA VAL A 112 -9.98 14.06 3.42
C VAL A 112 -10.38 13.30 4.68
N THR A 113 -9.96 13.73 5.88
CA THR A 113 -10.26 13.06 7.17
C THR A 113 -11.33 13.77 8.00
N SER A 114 -12.10 14.67 7.38
CA SER A 114 -13.16 15.44 8.04
C SER A 114 -14.56 14.88 7.80
N GLY A 115 -15.53 15.33 8.58
CA GLY A 115 -16.96 15.02 8.38
C GLY A 115 -17.28 13.53 8.38
N SER A 116 -17.72 13.02 7.22
CA SER A 116 -18.15 11.63 7.05
C SER A 116 -17.08 10.60 7.41
N TYR A 117 -15.79 10.92 7.20
CA TYR A 117 -14.70 10.02 7.56
C TYR A 117 -14.64 9.76 9.08
N LYS A 118 -14.83 10.81 9.90
CA LYS A 118 -14.85 10.66 11.36
C LYS A 118 -16.04 9.85 11.84
N ASN A 119 -17.22 10.11 11.27
CA ASN A 119 -18.44 9.37 11.64
C ASN A 119 -18.31 7.88 11.31
N TYR A 120 -17.79 7.56 10.11
CA TYR A 120 -17.50 6.19 9.72
C TYR A 120 -16.54 5.50 10.72
N TYR A 121 -15.50 6.19 11.16
CA TYR A 121 -14.51 5.62 12.08
C TYR A 121 -15.12 5.29 13.45
N ALA A 122 -15.99 6.17 13.97
CA ALA A 122 -16.71 5.91 15.21
C ALA A 122 -17.65 4.71 15.06
N GLU A 123 -18.46 4.65 13.99
CA GLU A 123 -19.41 3.54 13.79
C GLU A 123 -18.73 2.17 13.64
N MET A 124 -17.55 2.11 13.03
CA MET A 124 -16.88 0.84 12.72
C MET A 124 -15.90 0.36 13.78
N TYR A 125 -15.38 1.26 14.62
CA TYR A 125 -14.25 0.96 15.51
C TYR A 125 -14.44 1.39 16.98
N GLU A 126 -15.50 2.16 17.33
CA GLU A 126 -15.89 2.49 18.71
C GLU A 126 -17.19 1.77 19.11
#